data_AF-A5UP16-F1
#
_entry.id   AF-A5UP16-F1
#
_cell.length_a   1.000
_cell.length_b   1.000
_cell.length_c   1.000
_cell.angle_alpha   90.00
_cell.angle_beta   90.00
_cell.angle_gamma   90.00
#
_symmetry.space_group_name_H-M   'P 1'
#
loop_
_entity.id
_entity.type
_entity.pdbx_description
1 polymer ?
#
loop_
_entity_poly.entity_id
_entity_poly.type
_entity_poly.pdbx_seq_one_letter_code
_entity_poly.pdbx_strand_id
1 'polypeptide(L)'
;MICNNCGCELADNATFCSKCGKKIKNKNIYIALVLTFILTGLGSIYAGNTKKGLTLLILRVLFAALAFFSNIFGILSVLVWVYGFYEVYNDVQIANRNSSPNPINDFKNWNQQNKIIAILIICAILILTLNSLISFSSTDSYPSDDSDTSNYVSYSYESPSSHYRGVDTSPDTLAKNDPDWYYDHYEYGDNPDIDDYLESEGYD
;
A
#
# COMPACT_ATOMS: atom_id res chain seq x y z
N MET A 1 7.15 -23.88 -36.03
CA MET A 1 8.32 -24.43 -35.27
C MET A 1 9.30 -25.11 -36.23
N ILE A 2 10.59 -25.31 -35.88
CA ILE A 2 11.59 -25.90 -36.81
C ILE A 2 12.05 -27.29 -36.35
N CYS A 3 12.19 -28.23 -37.29
CA CYS A 3 12.72 -29.56 -37.01
C CYS A 3 14.23 -29.53 -36.73
N ASN A 4 14.65 -29.91 -35.54
CA ASN A 4 16.07 -29.97 -35.15
C ASN A 4 16.90 -31.08 -35.82
N ASN A 5 16.30 -31.93 -36.66
CA ASN A 5 17.01 -32.96 -37.42
C ASN A 5 17.28 -32.57 -38.87
N CYS A 6 16.37 -31.79 -39.49
CA CYS A 6 16.43 -31.52 -40.93
C CYS A 6 16.14 -30.06 -41.32
N GLY A 7 15.83 -29.19 -40.35
CA GLY A 7 15.66 -27.75 -40.55
C GLY A 7 14.36 -27.30 -41.22
N CYS A 8 13.43 -28.20 -41.56
CA CYS A 8 12.16 -27.79 -42.17
C CYS A 8 11.24 -27.11 -41.14
N GLU A 9 10.43 -26.16 -41.63
CA GLU A 9 9.28 -25.67 -40.87
C GLU A 9 8.25 -26.78 -40.67
N LEU A 10 7.67 -26.80 -39.48
CA LEU A 10 6.66 -27.74 -39.03
C LEU A 10 5.40 -26.97 -38.66
N ALA A 11 4.25 -27.51 -39.05
CA ALA A 11 2.94 -27.02 -38.63
C ALA A 11 2.76 -27.11 -37.10
N ASP A 12 1.97 -26.20 -36.52
CA ASP A 12 1.85 -25.99 -35.07
C ASP A 12 1.36 -27.19 -34.24
N ASN A 13 0.86 -28.24 -34.90
CA ASN A 13 0.39 -29.49 -34.29
C ASN A 13 1.05 -30.75 -34.89
N ALA A 14 2.13 -30.61 -35.67
CA ALA A 14 2.81 -31.75 -36.28
C ALA A 14 3.39 -32.70 -35.22
N THR A 15 2.90 -33.94 -35.16
CA THR A 15 3.42 -34.98 -34.24
C THR A 15 4.70 -35.62 -34.78
N PHE A 16 4.87 -35.61 -36.10
CA PHE A 16 6.04 -36.12 -36.80
C PHE A 16 6.48 -35.11 -37.86
N CYS A 17 7.79 -35.04 -38.09
CA CYS A 17 8.34 -34.27 -39.20
C CYS A 17 7.96 -34.94 -40.52
N SER A 18 7.30 -34.21 -41.42
CA SER A 18 6.93 -34.67 -42.76
C SER A 18 8.12 -34.99 -43.65
N LYS A 19 9.29 -34.40 -43.38
CA LYS A 19 10.51 -34.58 -44.20
C LYS A 19 11.40 -35.72 -43.72
N CYS A 20 11.56 -35.92 -42.41
CA CYS A 20 12.52 -36.89 -41.86
C CYS A 20 11.92 -37.90 -40.86
N GLY A 21 10.61 -37.87 -40.63
CA GLY A 21 9.91 -38.83 -39.76
C GLY A 21 10.18 -38.67 -38.26
N LYS A 22 11.05 -37.74 -37.83
CA LYS A 22 11.34 -37.53 -36.40
C LYS A 22 10.08 -37.10 -35.65
N LYS A 23 9.79 -37.77 -34.54
CA LYS A 23 8.71 -37.41 -33.62
C LYS A 23 9.01 -36.05 -32.97
N ILE A 24 8.05 -35.13 -33.01
CA ILE A 24 8.13 -33.80 -32.43
C ILE A 24 7.29 -33.77 -31.15
N LYS A 25 7.84 -33.16 -30.09
CA LYS A 25 7.12 -32.96 -28.82
C LYS A 25 6.60 -31.53 -28.79
N ASN A 26 5.39 -31.32 -29.30
CA ASN A 26 4.72 -30.03 -29.22
C ASN A 26 3.98 -29.89 -27.88
N LYS A 27 4.17 -28.76 -27.21
CA LYS A 27 3.55 -28.36 -25.96
C LYS A 27 2.39 -27.42 -26.26
N ASN A 28 1.22 -27.74 -25.72
CA ASN A 28 0.03 -26.91 -25.91
C ASN A 28 0.08 -25.69 -24.98
N ILE A 29 -0.02 -24.51 -25.58
CA ILE A 29 0.07 -23.24 -24.85
C ILE A 29 -1.12 -23.02 -23.92
N TYR A 30 -2.33 -23.39 -24.32
CA TYR A 30 -3.54 -23.21 -23.51
C TYR A 30 -3.49 -24.07 -22.25
N ILE A 31 -3.02 -25.31 -22.36
CA ILE A 31 -2.82 -26.19 -21.18
C ILE A 31 -1.83 -25.55 -20.21
N ALA A 32 -0.72 -25.03 -20.72
CA ALA A 32 0.30 -24.37 -19.89
C ALA A 32 -0.24 -23.11 -19.19
N LEU A 33 -1.06 -22.30 -19.89
CA LEU A 33 -1.70 -21.11 -19.33
C LEU A 33 -2.70 -21.47 -18.23
N VAL A 34 -3.53 -22.50 -18.43
CA VAL A 34 -4.47 -22.98 -17.41
C VAL A 34 -3.73 -23.48 -16.17
N LEU A 35 -2.62 -24.22 -16.36
CA LEU A 35 -1.76 -24.64 -15.26
C LEU A 35 -1.19 -23.44 -14.47
N THR A 36 -0.73 -22.40 -15.16
CA THR A 36 -0.24 -21.17 -14.54
C THR A 36 -1.35 -20.38 -13.83
N PHE A 37 -2.57 -20.40 -14.36
CA PHE A 37 -3.73 -19.77 -13.73
C PHE A 37 -4.06 -20.42 -12.39
N ILE A 38 -4.09 -21.75 -12.34
CA ILE A 38 -4.35 -22.53 -11.12
C ILE A 38 -3.25 -22.27 -10.09
N LEU A 39 -2.00 -22.45 -10.47
CA LEU A 39 -0.83 -22.26 -9.62
C LEU A 39 0.33 -21.72 -10.46
N THR A 40 0.70 -20.46 -10.21
CA THR A 40 1.81 -19.80 -10.88
C THR A 40 3.08 -20.64 -10.75
N GLY A 41 3.72 -20.95 -11.89
CA GLY A 41 4.93 -21.78 -11.98
C GLY A 41 4.70 -23.20 -12.53
N LEU A 42 3.49 -23.77 -12.41
CA LEU A 42 3.19 -25.11 -12.97
C LEU A 42 3.29 -25.15 -14.49
N GLY A 43 2.83 -24.10 -15.18
CA GLY A 43 2.91 -24.04 -16.62
C GLY A 43 4.35 -24.06 -17.15
N SER A 44 5.29 -23.40 -16.47
CA SER A 44 6.72 -23.43 -16.81
C SER A 44 7.33 -24.82 -16.57
N ILE A 45 6.89 -25.54 -15.52
CA ILE A 45 7.25 -26.94 -15.31
C ILE A 45 6.74 -27.82 -16.47
N TYR A 46 5.50 -27.59 -16.93
CA TYR A 46 4.93 -28.29 -18.09
C TYR A 46 5.73 -28.03 -19.37
N ALA A 47 6.19 -26.80 -19.59
CA ALA A 47 7.07 -26.43 -20.70
C ALA A 47 8.46 -27.10 -20.62
N GLY A 48 8.85 -27.60 -19.44
CA GLY A 48 10.13 -28.29 -19.19
C GLY A 48 11.16 -27.44 -18.45
N ASN A 49 10.81 -26.20 -18.08
CA ASN A 49 11.68 -25.28 -17.35
C ASN A 49 11.47 -25.40 -15.84
N THR A 50 11.81 -26.55 -15.28
CA THR A 50 11.48 -26.91 -13.89
C THR A 50 12.08 -25.97 -12.86
N LYS A 51 13.32 -25.50 -13.08
CA LYS A 51 14.01 -24.59 -12.16
C LYS A 51 13.28 -23.24 -12.04
N LYS A 52 12.94 -22.63 -13.18
CA LYS A 52 12.21 -21.36 -13.20
C LYS A 52 10.80 -21.51 -12.64
N GLY A 53 10.10 -22.56 -13.05
CA GLY A 53 8.74 -22.84 -12.58
C GLY A 53 8.68 -23.06 -11.07
N LEU A 54 9.63 -23.81 -10.49
CA LEU A 54 9.72 -24.01 -9.05
C LEU A 54 10.01 -22.70 -8.31
N THR A 55 10.89 -21.84 -8.84
CA THR A 55 11.10 -20.55 -8.18
C THR A 55 9.87 -19.66 -8.23
N LEU A 56 9.16 -19.57 -9.36
CA LEU A 56 7.92 -18.80 -9.43
C LEU A 56 6.87 -19.32 -8.43
N LEU A 57 6.83 -20.64 -8.21
CA LEU A 57 5.96 -21.26 -7.20
C LEU A 57 6.36 -20.83 -5.78
N ILE A 58 7.63 -20.94 -5.40
CA ILE A 58 8.12 -20.53 -4.08
C ILE A 58 7.89 -19.02 -3.86
N LEU A 59 8.18 -18.21 -4.88
CA LEU A 59 8.00 -16.76 -4.85
C LEU A 59 6.52 -16.40 -4.66
N ARG A 60 5.60 -17.12 -5.32
CA ARG A 60 4.16 -16.92 -5.16
C ARG A 60 3.67 -17.19 -3.75
N VAL A 61 4.15 -18.28 -3.13
CA VAL A 61 3.82 -18.63 -1.74
C VAL A 61 4.37 -17.58 -0.78
N LEU A 62 5.61 -17.12 -1.00
CA LEU A 62 6.23 -16.08 -0.20
C LEU A 62 5.43 -14.77 -0.27
N PHE A 63 5.15 -14.23 -1.46
CA PHE A 63 4.38 -12.99 -1.60
C PHE A 63 2.93 -13.13 -1.11
N ALA A 64 2.31 -14.30 -1.23
CA ALA A 64 0.99 -14.56 -0.66
C ALA A 64 1.00 -14.49 0.89
N ALA A 65 2.02 -15.06 1.53
CA ALA A 65 2.17 -14.99 2.98
C ALA A 65 2.45 -13.56 3.45
N LEU A 66 3.25 -12.78 2.70
CA LEU A 66 3.53 -11.38 3.01
C LEU A 66 2.33 -10.46 2.75
N ALA A 67 1.42 -10.82 1.82
CA ALA A 67 0.21 -10.06 1.53
C ALA A 67 -0.74 -9.93 2.73
N PHE A 68 -0.65 -10.82 3.73
CA PHE A 68 -1.40 -10.70 4.99
C PHE A 68 -1.01 -9.47 5.81
N PHE A 69 0.22 -8.96 5.67
CA PHE A 69 0.72 -7.87 6.49
C PHE A 69 0.48 -6.47 5.91
N SER A 70 0.31 -6.34 4.59
CA SER A 70 0.03 -5.06 3.94
C SER A 70 -0.57 -5.22 2.54
N ASN A 71 -1.53 -4.34 2.21
CA ASN A 71 -2.18 -4.27 0.90
C ASN A 71 -1.20 -4.05 -0.27
N ILE A 72 -0.05 -3.42 -0.01
CA ILE A 72 0.98 -3.20 -1.03
C ILE A 72 1.56 -4.52 -1.56
N PHE A 73 1.74 -5.50 -0.68
CA PHE A 73 2.19 -6.83 -1.08
C PHE A 73 1.10 -7.60 -1.85
N GLY A 74 -0.18 -7.29 -1.62
CA GLY A 74 -1.29 -7.82 -2.41
C GLY A 74 -1.23 -7.38 -3.87
N ILE A 75 -1.00 -6.09 -4.13
CA ILE A 75 -0.87 -5.55 -5.50
C ILE A 75 0.36 -6.15 -6.21
N LEU A 76 1.51 -6.19 -5.53
CA LEU A 76 2.72 -6.82 -6.06
C LEU A 76 2.49 -8.31 -6.38
N SER A 77 1.74 -9.02 -5.54
CA SER A 77 1.39 -10.42 -5.79
C SER A 77 0.58 -10.61 -7.08
N VAL A 78 -0.29 -9.66 -7.45
CA VAL A 78 -1.05 -9.71 -8.71
C VAL A 78 -0.14 -9.44 -9.90
N LEU A 79 0.80 -8.48 -9.79
CA LEU A 79 1.78 -8.21 -10.85
C LEU A 79 2.67 -9.43 -11.13
N VAL A 80 3.14 -10.12 -10.08
CA VAL A 80 3.91 -11.37 -10.20
C VAL A 80 3.08 -12.48 -10.86
N TRP A 81 1.77 -12.54 -10.56
CA TRP A 81 0.87 -13.51 -11.19
C TRP A 81 0.74 -13.27 -12.70
N VAL A 82 0.53 -12.02 -13.12
CA VAL A 82 0.49 -11.64 -14.56
C VAL A 82 1.83 -11.94 -15.24
N TYR A 83 2.94 -11.61 -14.59
CA TYR A 83 4.27 -11.94 -15.09
C TYR A 83 4.46 -13.47 -15.29
N GLY A 84 3.87 -14.29 -14.42
CA GLY A 84 3.86 -15.75 -14.59
C GLY A 84 3.24 -16.22 -15.91
N PHE A 85 2.22 -15.52 -16.43
CA PHE A 85 1.66 -15.83 -17.76
C PHE A 85 2.60 -15.46 -18.90
N TYR A 86 3.27 -14.32 -18.79
CA TYR A 86 4.28 -13.91 -19.76
C TYR A 86 5.43 -14.92 -19.82
N GLU A 87 5.93 -15.36 -18.67
CA GLU A 87 7.02 -16.35 -18.61
C GLU A 87 6.59 -17.69 -19.20
N VAL A 88 5.40 -18.20 -18.88
CA VAL A 88 4.95 -19.49 -19.42
C VAL A 88 4.76 -19.45 -20.94
N TYR A 89 4.24 -18.34 -21.47
CA TYR A 89 4.09 -18.14 -22.90
C TYR A 89 5.44 -18.28 -23.61
N ASN A 90 6.48 -17.64 -23.06
CA ASN A 90 7.83 -17.74 -23.58
C ASN A 90 8.42 -19.15 -23.42
N ASP A 91 8.27 -19.78 -22.26
CA ASP A 91 8.79 -21.12 -22.01
C ASP A 91 8.19 -22.16 -22.97
N VAL A 92 6.88 -22.09 -23.26
CA VAL A 92 6.22 -22.98 -24.23
C VAL A 92 6.74 -22.76 -25.65
N GLN A 93 6.90 -21.49 -26.06
CA GLN A 93 7.48 -21.18 -27.37
C GLN A 93 8.91 -21.69 -27.48
N ILE A 94 9.71 -21.54 -26.41
CA ILE A 94 11.09 -22.05 -26.32
C ILE A 94 11.11 -23.58 -26.44
N ALA A 95 10.23 -24.26 -25.72
CA ALA A 95 10.10 -25.71 -25.78
C ALA A 95 9.71 -26.19 -27.19
N ASN A 96 8.79 -25.49 -27.84
CA ASN A 96 8.30 -25.86 -29.17
C ASN A 96 9.31 -25.56 -30.29
N ARG A 97 10.13 -24.52 -30.16
CA ARG A 97 11.15 -24.17 -31.17
C ARG A 97 12.41 -25.02 -31.12
N ASN A 98 12.47 -26.05 -30.26
CA ASN A 98 13.62 -26.94 -30.08
C ASN A 98 14.95 -26.21 -29.80
N SER A 99 14.90 -24.94 -29.36
CA SER A 99 16.06 -24.31 -28.75
C SER A 99 16.27 -25.07 -27.46
N SER A 100 17.29 -25.94 -27.39
CA SER A 100 17.65 -26.55 -26.12
C SER A 100 17.92 -25.41 -25.16
N PRO A 101 17.11 -25.23 -24.09
CA PRO A 101 17.41 -24.24 -23.08
C PRO A 101 18.81 -24.58 -22.57
N ASN A 102 19.77 -23.66 -22.71
CA ASN A 102 21.08 -23.91 -22.13
C ASN A 102 20.92 -23.61 -20.63
N PRO A 103 20.93 -24.63 -19.78
CA PRO A 103 20.52 -24.45 -18.40
C PRO A 103 21.45 -23.50 -17.63
N ILE A 104 22.69 -23.30 -18.13
CA ILE A 104 23.67 -22.41 -17.52
C ILE A 104 23.40 -20.96 -17.92
N ASN A 105 23.20 -20.68 -19.21
CA ASN A 105 22.93 -19.31 -19.66
C ASN A 105 21.51 -18.86 -19.26
N ASP A 106 20.53 -19.75 -19.25
CA ASP A 106 19.17 -19.46 -18.80
C ASP A 106 19.13 -19.16 -17.31
N PHE A 107 19.88 -19.91 -16.49
CA PHE A 107 19.97 -19.63 -15.06
C PHE A 107 20.72 -18.32 -14.76
N LYS A 108 21.80 -18.02 -15.51
CA LYS A 108 22.53 -16.75 -15.38
C LYS A 108 21.64 -15.56 -15.75
N ASN A 109 20.99 -15.62 -16.89
CA ASN A 109 20.09 -14.57 -17.37
C ASN A 109 18.89 -14.41 -16.43
N TRP A 110 18.33 -15.52 -15.95
CA TRP A 110 17.23 -15.49 -14.98
C TRP A 110 17.65 -14.89 -13.62
N ASN A 111 18.83 -15.23 -13.09
CA ASN A 111 19.36 -14.62 -11.87
C ASN A 111 19.59 -13.10 -12.06
N GLN A 112 20.14 -12.71 -13.21
CA GLN A 112 20.37 -11.30 -13.53
C GLN A 112 19.05 -10.52 -13.68
N GLN A 113 18.05 -11.09 -14.35
CA GLN A 113 16.71 -10.51 -14.45
C GLN A 113 16.03 -10.41 -13.08
N ASN A 114 16.13 -11.44 -12.25
CA ASN A 114 15.57 -11.42 -10.89
C ASN A 114 16.22 -10.37 -10.00
N LYS A 115 17.53 -10.13 -10.13
CA LYS A 115 18.23 -9.05 -9.42
C LYS A 115 17.65 -7.69 -9.81
N ILE A 116 17.41 -7.46 -11.10
CA ILE A 116 16.82 -6.21 -11.59
C ILE A 116 15.39 -6.05 -11.06
N ILE A 117 14.57 -7.10 -11.14
CA ILE A 117 13.19 -7.08 -10.64
C ILE A 117 13.16 -6.82 -9.12
N ALA A 118 14.03 -7.48 -8.35
CA ALA A 118 14.14 -7.26 -6.91
C ALA A 118 14.53 -5.80 -6.60
N ILE A 119 15.47 -5.21 -7.35
CA ILE A 119 15.83 -3.79 -7.21
C ILE A 119 14.63 -2.89 -7.52
N LEU A 120 13.89 -3.15 -8.61
CA LEU A 120 12.71 -2.36 -8.97
C LEU A 120 11.60 -2.45 -7.93
N ILE A 121 11.38 -3.63 -7.35
CA ILE A 121 10.41 -3.82 -6.26
C ILE A 121 10.85 -3.07 -5.00
N ILE A 122 12.14 -3.17 -4.63
CA ILE A 122 12.70 -2.43 -3.49
C ILE A 122 12.56 -0.92 -3.70
N CYS A 123 12.87 -0.42 -4.90
CA CYS A 123 12.68 0.99 -5.24
C CYS A 123 11.21 1.41 -5.17
N ALA A 124 10.29 0.61 -5.72
CA ALA A 124 8.85 0.91 -5.65
C ALA A 124 8.33 0.94 -4.21
N ILE A 125 8.77 -0.01 -3.37
CA ILE A 125 8.43 -0.04 -1.94
C ILE A 125 9.02 1.20 -1.24
N LEU A 126 10.29 1.53 -1.46
CA LEU A 126 10.92 2.73 -0.89
C LEU A 126 10.14 4.00 -1.28
N ILE A 127 9.81 4.18 -2.56
CA ILE A 127 9.04 5.33 -3.05
C ILE A 127 7.66 5.40 -2.38
N LEU A 128 6.96 4.27 -2.25
CA LEU A 128 5.65 4.21 -1.60
C LEU A 128 5.74 4.51 -0.09
N THR A 129 6.77 3.99 0.59
CA THR A 129 7.00 4.28 2.03
C THR A 129 7.38 5.74 2.28
N LEU A 130 8.16 6.34 1.38
CA LEU A 130 8.50 7.76 1.42
C LEU A 130 7.27 8.63 1.19
N ASN A 131 6.37 8.26 0.27
CA ASN A 131 5.11 8.98 0.06
C ASN A 131 4.18 8.92 1.28
N SER A 132 4.14 7.80 2.01
CA SER A 132 3.43 7.71 3.29
C SER A 132 4.09 8.49 4.43
N LEU A 133 5.42 8.62 4.44
CA LEU A 133 6.16 9.45 5.41
C LEU A 133 5.88 10.94 5.20
N ILE A 134 5.76 11.39 3.95
CA ILE A 134 5.40 12.78 3.63
C ILE A 134 3.98 13.11 4.12
N SER A 135 3.07 12.14 4.13
CA SER A 135 1.70 12.30 4.65
C SER A 135 1.63 12.34 6.20
N PHE A 136 2.70 11.93 6.90
CA PHE A 136 2.79 11.99 8.37
C PHE A 136 3.40 13.31 8.87
N SER A 137 4.07 14.08 8.01
CA SER A 137 4.62 15.39 8.36
C SER A 137 3.56 16.52 8.43
N SER A 138 2.29 16.20 8.23
CA SER A 138 1.16 17.09 8.48
C SER A 138 0.34 16.60 9.67
N THR A 139 0.98 16.19 10.76
CA THR A 139 0.39 16.45 12.07
C THR A 139 0.76 17.87 12.41
N ASP A 140 -0.20 18.78 12.21
CA ASP A 140 -0.14 20.12 12.78
C ASP A 140 0.30 19.97 14.24
N SER A 141 1.38 20.65 14.58
CA SER A 141 1.86 20.82 15.93
C SER A 141 0.73 21.43 16.77
N TYR A 142 0.02 20.59 17.51
CA TYR A 142 -0.75 21.05 18.66
C TYR A 142 0.25 21.68 19.64
N PRO A 143 0.06 22.94 20.06
CA PRO A 143 0.83 23.48 21.16
C PRO A 143 0.50 22.67 22.41
N SER A 144 1.53 22.09 23.03
CA SER A 144 1.47 21.65 24.41
C SER A 144 1.46 22.89 25.29
N ASP A 145 0.29 23.49 25.48
CA ASP A 145 0.07 24.34 26.65
C ASP A 145 -0.35 23.42 27.80
N ASP A 146 0.67 22.98 28.53
CA ASP A 146 0.52 22.50 29.90
C ASP A 146 0.00 23.66 30.74
N SER A 147 -1.31 23.72 30.95
CA SER A 147 -1.87 24.27 32.17
C SER A 147 -3.18 23.56 32.45
N ASP A 148 -3.22 22.87 33.58
CA ASP A 148 -4.43 22.37 34.20
C ASP A 148 -5.50 23.47 34.15
N THR A 149 -6.59 23.28 33.42
CA THR A 149 -7.87 23.90 33.76
C THR A 149 -9.02 23.23 33.03
N SER A 150 -10.06 22.99 33.82
CA SER A 150 -11.36 22.41 33.50
C SER A 150 -12.02 22.98 32.24
N ASN A 151 -12.77 22.10 31.57
CA ASN A 151 -13.79 22.40 30.57
C ASN A 151 -14.45 23.77 30.80
N TYR A 152 -14.16 24.74 29.95
CA TYR A 152 -15.06 25.85 29.70
C TYR A 152 -15.40 25.91 28.21
N VAL A 153 -16.71 25.92 27.97
CA VAL A 153 -17.35 26.10 26.67
C VAL A 153 -16.89 27.44 26.11
N SER A 154 -16.34 27.43 24.88
CA SER A 154 -15.90 28.64 24.19
C SER A 154 -17.11 29.41 23.66
N TYR A 155 -17.47 30.50 24.32
CA TYR A 155 -18.32 31.54 23.75
C TYR A 155 -17.45 32.71 23.30
N SER A 156 -17.81 33.26 22.15
CA SER A 156 -17.14 34.42 21.54
C SER A 156 -17.64 35.68 22.22
N TYR A 157 -16.84 36.29 23.10
CA TYR A 157 -17.20 37.53 23.77
C TYR A 157 -16.54 38.75 23.12
N GLU A 158 -17.34 39.77 22.84
CA GLU A 158 -16.84 41.10 22.48
C GLU A 158 -16.07 41.71 23.67
N SER A 159 -14.87 42.23 23.41
CA SER A 159 -14.05 42.84 24.44
C SER A 159 -14.73 44.07 25.08
N PRO A 160 -14.67 44.22 26.42
CA PRO A 160 -15.23 45.37 27.12
C PRO A 160 -14.58 46.68 26.67
N SER A 161 -15.37 47.76 26.67
CA SER A 161 -14.92 49.08 26.25
C SER A 161 -13.73 49.60 27.09
N SER A 162 -12.94 50.48 26.49
CA SER A 162 -11.60 50.95 26.93
C SER A 162 -11.51 51.66 28.28
N HIS A 163 -12.54 51.60 29.14
CA HIS A 163 -12.58 52.35 30.38
C HIS A 163 -11.75 51.72 31.52
N TYR A 164 -11.43 50.42 31.45
CA TYR A 164 -10.74 49.65 32.50
C TYR A 164 -9.31 49.22 32.15
N ARG A 165 -8.54 50.09 31.49
CA ARG A 165 -7.18 49.75 31.06
C ARG A 165 -6.22 49.67 32.26
N GLY A 166 -5.88 48.45 32.67
CA GLY A 166 -4.91 48.16 33.74
C GLY A 166 -5.51 47.63 35.04
N VAL A 167 -6.80 47.31 35.06
CA VAL A 167 -7.49 46.67 36.18
C VAL A 167 -7.65 45.18 35.88
N ASP A 168 -7.54 44.33 36.90
CA ASP A 168 -7.82 42.90 36.76
C ASP A 168 -9.28 42.70 36.30
N THR A 169 -9.45 42.10 35.12
CA THR A 169 -10.74 41.85 34.48
C THR A 169 -11.25 40.44 34.75
N SER A 170 -10.80 39.79 35.82
CA SER A 170 -11.36 38.50 36.22
C SER A 170 -12.87 38.64 36.51
N PRO A 171 -13.68 37.60 36.22
CA PRO A 171 -15.12 37.62 36.50
C PRO A 171 -15.46 38.00 37.95
N ASP A 172 -14.69 37.51 38.92
CA ASP A 172 -14.85 37.81 40.35
C ASP A 172 -14.60 39.29 40.66
N THR A 173 -13.57 39.87 40.04
CA THR A 173 -13.22 41.28 40.21
C THR A 173 -14.26 42.19 39.55
N LEU A 174 -14.84 41.76 38.42
CA LEU A 174 -15.89 42.52 37.74
C LEU A 174 -17.22 42.45 38.50
N ALA A 175 -17.65 41.28 38.95
CA ALA A 175 -18.87 41.12 39.74
C ALA A 175 -18.88 41.98 41.02
N LYS A 176 -17.72 42.13 41.69
CA LYS A 176 -17.59 42.96 42.90
C LYS A 176 -17.60 44.47 42.62
N ASN A 177 -17.11 44.89 41.46
CA ASN A 177 -16.94 46.31 41.13
C ASN A 177 -18.09 46.88 40.31
N ASP A 178 -18.71 46.05 39.46
CA ASP A 178 -19.80 46.42 38.55
C ASP A 178 -20.73 45.20 38.29
N PRO A 179 -21.62 44.88 39.25
CA PRO A 179 -22.54 43.75 39.16
C PRO A 179 -23.49 43.82 37.96
N ASP A 180 -23.94 45.02 37.59
CA ASP A 180 -24.86 45.21 36.46
C ASP A 180 -24.18 44.82 35.14
N TRP A 181 -22.92 45.24 34.95
CA TRP A 181 -22.14 44.86 33.77
C TRP A 181 -21.86 43.35 33.72
N TYR A 182 -21.73 42.70 34.87
CA TYR A 182 -21.55 41.25 34.97
C TYR A 182 -22.76 40.50 34.42
N TYR A 183 -23.98 40.84 34.83
CA TYR A 183 -25.21 40.20 34.33
C TYR A 183 -25.51 40.50 32.84
N ASP A 184 -24.95 41.57 32.27
CA ASP A 184 -25.03 41.82 30.82
C ASP A 184 -24.18 40.83 29.99
N HIS A 185 -23.18 40.19 30.60
CA HIS A 185 -22.20 39.34 29.90
C HIS A 185 -22.14 37.89 30.38
N TYR A 186 -22.67 37.59 31.56
CA TYR A 186 -22.70 36.26 32.17
C TYR A 186 -24.15 35.92 32.55
N GLU A 187 -24.58 34.70 32.24
CA GLU A 187 -25.92 34.24 32.58
C GLU A 187 -25.89 33.57 33.96
N TYR A 188 -26.96 33.74 34.73
CA TYR A 188 -27.06 33.15 36.07
C TYR A 188 -26.89 31.63 36.00
N GLY A 189 -25.97 31.09 36.81
CA GLY A 189 -25.60 29.68 36.84
C GLY A 189 -24.30 29.35 36.09
N ASP A 190 -23.73 30.29 35.33
CA ASP A 190 -22.42 30.13 34.69
C ASP A 190 -21.29 30.07 35.72
N ASN A 191 -21.42 30.79 36.84
CA ASN A 191 -20.44 30.76 37.91
C ASN A 191 -21.10 30.80 39.32
N PRO A 192 -21.47 29.63 39.87
CA PRO A 192 -22.30 29.55 41.08
C PRO A 192 -21.66 30.21 42.31
N ASP A 193 -20.32 30.23 42.39
CA ASP A 193 -19.62 30.90 43.50
C ASP A 193 -19.78 32.43 43.47
N ILE A 194 -19.89 33.03 42.27
CA ILE A 194 -20.13 34.46 42.12
C ILE A 194 -21.62 34.76 42.27
N ASP A 195 -22.48 33.91 41.72
CA ASP A 195 -23.94 34.08 41.83
C ASP A 195 -24.36 34.06 43.31
N ASP A 196 -23.88 33.10 44.11
CA ASP A 196 -24.10 33.03 45.55
C ASP A 196 -23.61 34.30 46.27
N TYR A 197 -22.48 34.87 45.83
CA TYR A 197 -21.96 36.12 46.38
C TYR A 197 -22.87 37.31 46.05
N LEU A 198 -23.27 37.46 44.78
CA LEU A 198 -24.13 38.56 44.32
C LEU A 198 -25.52 38.50 44.98
N GLU A 199 -26.11 37.31 45.11
CA GLU A 199 -27.36 37.10 45.85
C GLU A 199 -27.21 37.50 47.33
N SER A 200 -26.07 37.18 47.95
CA SER A 200 -25.81 37.56 49.35
C SER A 200 -25.71 39.08 49.55
N GLU A 201 -25.29 39.81 48.51
CA GLU A 201 -25.24 41.27 48.47
C GLU A 201 -26.59 41.89 48.02
N GLY A 202 -27.57 41.06 47.63
CA GLY A 202 -28.92 41.47 47.24
C GLY A 202 -29.11 41.81 45.76
N TYR A 203 -28.25 41.27 44.89
CA TYR A 203 -28.38 41.35 43.43
C TYR A 203 -28.98 40.04 42.90
N ASP A 204 -30.12 40.14 42.22
CA ASP A 204 -30.90 39.03 41.64
C ASP A 204 -31.02 39.17 40.11
#